data_AF-A0A061RSK8-F1
#
_entry.id   AF-A0A061RSK8-F1
#
_cell.length_a   1.000
_cell.length_b   1.000
_cell.length_c   1.000
_cell.angle_alpha   90.00
_cell.angle_beta   90.00
_cell.angle_gamma   90.00
#
_symmetry.space_group_name_H-M   'P 1'
#
loop_
_entity.id
_entity.type
_entity.pdbx_description
1 polymer ?
#
loop_
_entity_poly.entity_id
_entity_poly.type
_entity_poly.pdbx_seq_one_letter_code
_entity_poly.pdbx_strand_id
1 'polypeptide(L)'
;DKSLLAFTASQARSLHLSQQSAVLTLCALDGGRGRGRGFNEGPPASVVEAGEFMHACEGEAVCKLTNEKIPYFNAPIFLANKTQVGKIEEIFGPINKAMFTIKMQEGVVASSYSPGDKFHIDPFKLLPLERFTSGGSSGG
;
A
#
# COMPACT_ATOMS: atom_id res chain seq x y z
N ASP A 1 14.81 -15.84 15.49
CA ASP A 1 13.43 -15.92 14.93
C ASP A 1 13.13 -14.92 13.81
N LYS A 2 14.10 -14.60 12.93
CA LYS A 2 13.86 -13.75 11.73
C LYS A 2 13.38 -14.58 10.53
N SER A 3 13.66 -15.89 10.56
CA SER A 3 13.27 -16.86 9.53
C SER A 3 11.78 -17.16 9.52
N LEU A 4 11.09 -17.08 10.66
CA LEU A 4 9.65 -17.38 10.74
C LEU A 4 8.80 -16.30 10.06
N LEU A 5 9.20 -15.01 10.16
CA LEU A 5 8.56 -13.89 9.48
C LEU A 5 8.73 -13.96 7.95
N ALA A 6 9.92 -14.33 7.47
CA ALA A 6 10.18 -14.58 6.05
C ALA A 6 9.38 -15.80 5.53
N PHE A 7 9.25 -16.85 6.35
CA PHE A 7 8.42 -18.02 6.03
C PHE A 7 6.92 -17.67 5.96
N THR A 8 6.42 -16.83 6.88
CA THR A 8 5.04 -16.34 6.80
C THR A 8 4.82 -15.40 5.62
N ALA A 9 5.80 -14.60 5.22
CA ALA A 9 5.70 -13.75 4.02
C ALA A 9 5.61 -14.59 2.75
N SER A 10 6.39 -15.67 2.65
CA SER A 10 6.32 -16.61 1.51
C SER A 10 4.99 -17.38 1.46
N GLN A 11 4.44 -17.80 2.60
CA GLN A 11 3.14 -18.50 2.64
C GLN A 11 1.96 -17.53 2.45
N ALA A 12 2.09 -16.28 2.90
CA ALA A 12 1.12 -15.22 2.63
C ALA A 12 1.05 -14.86 1.13
N ARG A 13 2.17 -14.90 0.39
CA ARG A 13 2.18 -14.65 -1.07
C ARG A 13 1.22 -15.55 -1.86
N SER A 14 1.02 -16.81 -1.43
CA SER A 14 0.17 -17.77 -2.15
C SER A 14 -1.33 -17.49 -1.98
N LEU A 15 -1.78 -17.16 -0.75
CA LEU A 15 -3.15 -16.69 -0.49
C LEU A 15 -3.38 -15.25 -0.99
N HIS A 16 -2.31 -14.50 -1.21
CA HIS A 16 -2.36 -13.11 -1.60
C HIS A 16 -2.62 -12.91 -3.10
N LEU A 17 -2.11 -13.79 -3.98
CA LEU A 17 -2.38 -13.71 -5.43
C LEU A 17 -3.90 -13.73 -5.76
N SER A 18 -4.72 -14.43 -4.97
CA SER A 18 -6.17 -14.45 -5.18
C SER A 18 -6.84 -13.12 -4.78
N GLN A 19 -6.32 -12.41 -3.78
CA GLN A 19 -6.84 -11.12 -3.35
C GLN A 19 -6.27 -9.95 -4.18
N GLN A 20 -5.02 -10.04 -4.67
CA GLN A 20 -4.46 -9.09 -5.66
C GLN A 20 -5.29 -9.05 -6.92
N SER A 21 -5.75 -10.22 -7.39
CA SER A 21 -6.68 -10.32 -8.53
C SER A 21 -7.96 -9.54 -8.25
N ALA A 22 -8.54 -9.69 -7.06
CA ALA A 22 -9.73 -8.93 -6.66
C ALA A 22 -9.46 -7.42 -6.59
N VAL A 23 -8.35 -6.96 -5.99
CA VAL A 23 -8.03 -5.53 -5.87
C VAL A 23 -7.74 -4.91 -7.23
N LEU A 24 -6.94 -5.57 -8.08
CA LEU A 24 -6.63 -5.10 -9.43
C LEU A 24 -7.91 -5.09 -10.29
N THR A 25 -8.73 -6.13 -10.21
CA THR A 25 -10.02 -6.19 -10.91
C THR A 25 -10.98 -5.11 -10.40
N LEU A 26 -11.02 -4.81 -9.10
CA LEU A 26 -11.89 -3.75 -8.56
C LEU A 26 -11.44 -2.34 -8.98
N CYS A 27 -10.13 -2.08 -8.95
CA CYS A 27 -9.54 -0.84 -9.46
C CYS A 27 -9.78 -0.69 -10.97
N ALA A 28 -9.76 -1.79 -11.73
CA ALA A 28 -10.03 -1.78 -13.17
C ALA A 28 -11.53 -1.65 -13.49
N LEU A 29 -12.42 -2.19 -12.66
CA LEU A 29 -13.88 -2.10 -12.82
C LEU A 29 -14.40 -0.67 -12.63
N ASP A 30 -13.81 0.11 -11.73
CA ASP A 30 -14.09 1.55 -11.59
C ASP A 30 -13.45 2.39 -12.74
N GLY A 31 -12.56 1.79 -13.54
CA GLY A 31 -11.86 2.43 -14.68
C GLY A 31 -12.62 2.43 -16.01
N GLY A 32 -13.86 1.93 -16.03
CA GLY A 32 -14.71 1.86 -17.22
C GLY A 32 -15.35 3.20 -17.61
N ARG A 33 -14.56 4.24 -17.91
CA ARG A 33 -14.86 5.43 -18.75
C ARG A 33 -13.99 6.62 -18.32
N GLY A 34 -12.89 6.88 -19.02
CA GLY A 34 -12.15 8.10 -18.76
C GLY A 34 -10.91 8.28 -19.62
N ARG A 35 -11.03 9.09 -20.66
CA ARG A 35 -9.94 9.57 -21.52
C ARG A 35 -8.76 10.09 -20.71
N GLY A 36 -7.56 9.76 -21.20
CA GLY A 36 -6.29 10.14 -20.59
C GLY A 36 -6.20 11.61 -20.20
N ARG A 37 -5.71 11.83 -18.98
CA ARG A 37 -4.90 12.98 -18.59
C ARG A 37 -3.93 12.49 -17.54
N GLY A 38 -2.64 12.58 -17.84
CA GLY A 38 -1.60 12.47 -16.82
C GLY A 38 -1.80 13.59 -15.82
N PHE A 39 -2.48 13.30 -14.71
CA PHE A 39 -2.47 14.15 -13.54
C PHE A 39 -1.09 13.98 -12.92
N ASN A 40 -0.16 14.88 -13.30
CA ASN A 40 0.89 15.29 -12.40
C ASN A 40 0.18 16.08 -11.28
N GLU A 41 -0.45 15.32 -10.37
CA GLU A 41 -1.08 15.80 -9.16
C GLU A 41 0.07 16.35 -8.32
N GLY A 42 0.11 17.68 -8.14
CA GLY A 42 1.13 18.34 -7.35
C GLY A 42 1.21 17.76 -5.92
N PRO A 43 2.22 18.17 -5.13
CA PRO A 43 2.40 17.63 -3.79
C PRO A 43 1.09 17.71 -2.99
N PRO A 44 0.68 16.61 -2.33
CA PRO A 44 -0.64 16.49 -1.74
C PRO A 44 -0.88 17.60 -0.71
N ALA A 45 -2.10 18.15 -0.71
CA ALA A 45 -2.50 19.22 0.21
C ALA A 45 -2.31 18.78 1.68
N SER A 46 -2.60 17.52 1.95
CA SER A 46 -2.42 16.85 3.24
C SER A 46 -1.94 15.42 3.03
N VAL A 47 -1.09 14.94 3.94
CA VAL A 47 -0.69 13.53 4.01
C VAL A 47 -1.26 12.92 5.29
N VAL A 48 -1.74 11.69 5.21
CA VAL A 48 -2.28 10.92 6.33
C VAL A 48 -1.41 9.70 6.60
N GLU A 49 -1.38 9.23 7.85
CA GLU A 49 -0.63 8.03 8.22
C GLU A 49 -1.16 6.81 7.45
N ALA A 50 -0.29 6.17 6.67
CA ALA A 50 -0.60 4.94 5.96
C ALA A 50 -0.28 3.72 6.82
N GLY A 51 0.92 3.71 7.40
CA GLY A 51 1.45 2.57 8.12
C GLY A 51 2.78 2.86 8.76
N GLU A 52 3.29 1.87 9.49
CA GLU A 52 4.59 1.95 10.14
C GLU A 52 5.57 0.91 9.57
N PHE A 53 6.83 1.31 9.50
CA PHE A 53 7.94 0.46 9.09
C PHE A 53 8.05 -0.75 10.01
N MET A 54 8.19 -1.94 9.43
CA MET A 54 8.53 -3.16 10.16
C MET A 54 9.98 -3.55 9.93
N HIS A 55 10.36 -3.79 8.67
CA HIS A 55 11.71 -4.20 8.30
C HIS A 55 12.00 -3.95 6.82
N ALA A 56 13.27 -3.84 6.49
CA ALA A 56 13.73 -3.82 5.09
C ALA A 56 13.93 -5.25 4.58
N CYS A 57 13.49 -5.53 3.36
CA CYS A 57 13.69 -6.81 2.68
C CYS A 57 14.11 -6.54 1.24
N GLU A 58 15.29 -7.03 0.83
CA GLU A 58 15.79 -6.95 -0.56
C GLU A 58 15.78 -5.54 -1.21
N GLY A 59 15.89 -4.48 -0.40
CA GLY A 59 15.86 -3.09 -0.87
C GLY A 59 14.47 -2.43 -0.86
N GLU A 60 13.43 -3.17 -0.49
CA GLU A 60 12.09 -2.66 -0.24
C GLU A 60 11.82 -2.49 1.25
N ALA A 61 10.95 -1.55 1.58
CA ALA A 61 10.50 -1.34 2.96
C ALA A 61 9.17 -2.06 3.18
N VAL A 62 9.14 -3.03 4.09
CA VAL A 62 7.91 -3.72 4.51
C VAL A 62 7.29 -2.94 5.66
N CYS A 63 6.04 -2.54 5.48
CA CYS A 63 5.29 -1.73 6.43
C CYS A 63 3.98 -2.42 6.81
N LYS A 64 3.56 -2.28 8.08
CA LYS A 64 2.21 -2.69 8.49
C LYS A 64 1.25 -1.54 8.30
N LEU A 65 0.07 -1.84 7.75
CA LEU A 65 -1.00 -0.88 7.62
C LEU A 65 -1.57 -0.57 9.02
N THR A 66 -1.51 0.70 9.41
CA THR A 66 -2.15 1.20 10.65
C THR A 66 -3.48 1.88 10.35
N ASN A 67 -3.73 2.19 9.08
CA ASN A 67 -4.95 2.82 8.62
C ASN A 67 -6.08 1.81 8.38
N GLU A 68 -7.33 2.24 8.56
CA GLU A 68 -8.52 1.45 8.22
C GLU A 68 -8.75 1.36 6.71
N LYS A 69 -8.07 2.15 5.88
CA LYS A 69 -8.23 2.14 4.42
C LYS A 69 -7.03 1.50 3.73
N ILE A 70 -7.27 0.75 2.66
CA ILE A 70 -6.21 0.13 1.85
C ILE A 70 -5.64 1.15 0.87
N PRO A 71 -4.33 1.37 0.83
CA PRO A 71 -3.77 2.32 -0.11
C PRO A 71 -3.83 1.83 -1.57
N TYR A 72 -3.78 2.75 -2.54
CA TYR A 72 -3.70 2.37 -3.95
C TYR A 72 -2.34 1.74 -4.29
N PHE A 73 -2.33 0.74 -5.17
CA PHE A 73 -1.11 0.26 -5.81
C PHE A 73 -0.43 1.38 -6.59
N ASN A 74 0.91 1.41 -6.59
CA ASN A 74 1.73 2.46 -7.21
C ASN A 74 1.50 3.87 -6.67
N ALA A 75 0.82 4.04 -5.54
CA ALA A 75 0.67 5.35 -4.91
C ALA A 75 2.00 5.84 -4.32
N PRO A 76 2.33 7.13 -4.44
CA PRO A 76 3.52 7.69 -3.84
C PRO A 76 3.41 7.71 -2.30
N ILE A 77 4.49 7.31 -1.63
CA ILE A 77 4.62 7.38 -0.18
C ILE A 77 5.50 8.56 0.20
N PHE A 78 5.08 9.25 1.24
CA PHE A 78 5.73 10.43 1.79
C PHE A 78 6.10 10.23 3.26
N LEU A 79 7.05 11.03 3.75
CA LEU A 79 7.30 11.22 5.17
C LEU A 79 6.38 12.33 5.73
N ALA A 80 6.42 12.54 7.05
CA ALA A 80 5.73 13.66 7.71
C ALA A 80 6.13 15.03 7.11
N ASN A 81 7.36 15.13 6.58
CA ASN A 81 7.90 16.30 5.91
C ASN A 81 7.40 16.49 4.46
N LYS A 82 6.45 15.65 3.99
CA LYS A 82 5.96 15.60 2.60
C LYS A 82 7.03 15.23 1.56
N THR A 83 8.19 14.75 2.00
CA THR A 83 9.24 14.23 1.12
C THR A 83 8.81 12.87 0.60
N GLN A 84 8.78 12.72 -0.72
CA GLN A 84 8.55 11.42 -1.35
C GLN A 84 9.75 10.50 -1.11
N VAL A 85 9.48 9.29 -0.63
CA VAL A 85 10.53 8.28 -0.35
C VAL A 85 10.43 7.08 -1.28
N GLY A 86 9.27 6.89 -1.90
CA GLY A 86 8.98 5.68 -2.62
C GLY A 86 7.57 5.68 -3.20
N LYS A 87 7.18 4.51 -3.67
CA LYS A 87 5.82 4.19 -4.08
C LYS A 87 5.45 2.79 -3.59
N ILE A 88 4.17 2.56 -3.36
CA ILE A 88 3.67 1.24 -2.98
C ILE A 88 3.77 0.30 -4.17
N GLU A 89 4.38 -0.87 -3.99
CA GLU A 89 4.48 -1.89 -5.03
C GLU A 89 3.48 -3.03 -4.77
N GLU A 90 3.53 -3.64 -3.59
CA GLU A 90 2.70 -4.77 -3.21
C GLU A 90 1.96 -4.51 -1.89
N ILE A 91 0.72 -4.99 -1.74
CA ILE A 91 -0.09 -4.83 -0.54
C ILE A 91 -0.66 -6.18 -0.16
N PHE A 92 -0.12 -6.85 0.86
CA PHE A 92 -0.39 -8.24 1.20
C PHE A 92 -0.92 -8.44 2.62
N GLY A 93 -1.29 -9.69 2.95
CA GLY A 93 -1.80 -10.05 4.26
C GLY A 93 -3.34 -10.05 4.37
N PRO A 94 -3.88 -10.36 5.55
CA PRO A 94 -5.32 -10.39 5.79
C PRO A 94 -5.90 -8.98 5.85
N ILE A 95 -7.16 -8.79 5.44
CA ILE A 95 -7.86 -7.49 5.40
C ILE A 95 -7.77 -6.72 6.73
N ASN A 96 -7.81 -7.44 7.86
CA ASN A 96 -7.73 -6.84 9.20
C ASN A 96 -6.31 -6.42 9.63
N LYS A 97 -5.26 -6.96 9.00
CA LYS A 97 -3.85 -6.70 9.32
C LYS A 97 -3.02 -6.68 8.04
N ALA A 98 -3.47 -5.87 7.08
CA ALA A 98 -2.78 -5.74 5.81
C ALA A 98 -1.38 -5.12 6.02
N MET A 99 -0.47 -5.46 5.14
CA MET A 99 0.90 -4.99 5.07
C MET A 99 1.17 -4.56 3.65
N PHE A 100 2.18 -3.74 3.44
CA PHE A 100 2.54 -3.29 2.09
C PHE A 100 4.05 -3.15 1.97
N THR A 101 4.57 -3.39 0.76
CA THR A 101 5.93 -3.06 0.39
C THR A 101 5.96 -1.71 -0.31
N ILE A 102 7.01 -0.95 0.00
CA ILE A 102 7.31 0.30 -0.66
C ILE A 102 8.59 0.08 -1.47
N LYS A 103 8.49 0.33 -2.78
CA LYS A 103 9.65 0.49 -3.65
C LYS A 103 10.30 1.83 -3.35
N MET A 104 11.47 1.79 -2.74
CA MET A 104 12.25 2.99 -2.43
C MET A 104 12.66 3.70 -3.73
N GLN A 105 12.70 5.03 -3.68
CA GLN A 105 13.29 5.83 -4.75
C GLN A 105 14.82 5.74 -4.73
N GLU A 106 15.44 6.10 -5.87
CA GLU A 106 16.89 6.15 -5.99
C GLU A 106 17.50 7.09 -4.93
N GLY A 107 18.48 6.59 -4.18
CA GLY A 107 19.10 7.32 -3.08
C GLY A 107 18.42 7.15 -1.71
N VAL A 108 17.25 6.50 -1.64
CA VAL A 108 16.58 6.16 -0.37
C VAL A 108 16.84 4.69 -0.03
N VAL A 109 17.41 4.45 1.15
CA VAL A 109 17.74 3.10 1.61
C VAL A 109 16.73 2.67 2.67
N ALA A 110 16.01 1.56 2.42
CA ALA A 110 15.02 1.04 3.36
C ALA A 110 15.61 0.70 4.74
N SER A 111 16.87 0.26 4.81
CA SER A 111 17.55 -0.06 6.06
C SER A 111 17.92 1.16 6.90
N SER A 112 17.78 2.38 6.38
CA SER A 112 17.98 3.61 7.15
C SER A 112 16.81 3.90 8.09
N TYR A 113 15.66 3.25 7.89
CA TYR A 113 14.48 3.40 8.74
C TYR A 113 14.49 2.38 9.87
N SER A 114 13.89 2.77 11.00
CA SER A 114 13.74 1.94 12.19
C SER A 114 12.30 1.44 12.34
N PRO A 115 12.09 0.24 12.92
CA PRO A 115 10.75 -0.27 13.17
C PRO A 115 9.94 0.73 14.01
N GLY A 116 8.77 1.12 13.51
CA GLY A 116 7.92 2.16 14.09
C GLY A 116 7.94 3.50 13.36
N ASP A 117 8.82 3.70 12.37
CA ASP A 117 8.81 4.90 11.53
C ASP A 117 7.50 4.99 10.73
N LYS A 118 6.89 6.18 10.74
CA LYS A 118 5.56 6.41 10.16
C LYS A 118 5.65 6.89 8.71
N PHE A 119 5.03 6.14 7.82
CA PHE A 119 4.84 6.52 6.42
C PHE A 119 3.48 7.14 6.20
N HIS A 120 3.45 8.11 5.29
CA HIS A 120 2.26 8.88 4.98
C HIS A 120 1.89 8.75 3.50
N ILE A 121 0.61 8.90 3.19
CA ILE A 121 0.06 8.85 1.85
C ILE A 121 -0.98 9.96 1.68
N ASP A 122 -1.29 10.31 0.44
CA ASP A 122 -2.42 11.16 0.14
C ASP A 122 -3.74 10.45 0.53
N PRO A 123 -4.63 11.07 1.33
CA PRO A 123 -5.94 10.51 1.67
C PRO A 123 -6.81 10.20 0.43
N PHE A 124 -6.61 10.86 -0.70
CA PHE A 124 -7.31 10.55 -1.95
C PHE A 124 -6.82 9.26 -2.63
N LYS A 125 -5.67 8.74 -2.22
CA LYS A 125 -5.10 7.47 -2.69
C LYS A 125 -5.32 6.33 -1.69
N LEU A 126 -6.45 6.36 -0.97
CA LEU A 126 -6.90 5.32 -0.05
C LEU A 126 -8.27 4.78 -0.47
N LEU A 127 -8.42 3.46 -0.50
CA LEU A 127 -9.64 2.70 -0.81
C LEU A 127 -10.29 2.20 0.48
N PRO A 128 -11.61 2.36 0.64
CA PRO A 128 -12.34 1.81 1.80
C PRO A 128 -12.34 0.27 1.78
N LEU A 129 -12.23 -0.37 2.95
CA LEU A 129 -12.18 -1.84 3.08
C LEU A 129 -13.41 -2.55 2.52
N GLU A 130 -14.56 -1.89 2.57
CA GLU A 130 -15.85 -2.38 2.04
C GLU A 130 -15.76 -2.80 0.55
N ARG A 131 -14.80 -2.24 -0.18
CA ARG A 131 -14.52 -2.60 -1.58
C ARG A 131 -13.93 -4.01 -1.72
N PHE A 132 -13.27 -4.54 -0.69
CA PHE A 132 -12.56 -5.83 -0.72
C PHE A 132 -13.25 -6.93 0.08
N THR A 133 -14.12 -6.59 1.03
CA THR A 133 -15.01 -7.55 1.69
C THR A 133 -16.28 -7.64 0.86
N SER A 134 -16.55 -8.79 0.24
CA SER A 134 -17.80 -9.05 -0.50
C SER A 134 -19.03 -8.76 0.36
N GLY A 135 -19.51 -7.52 0.29
CA GLY A 135 -20.60 -7.00 1.13
C GLY A 135 -21.18 -5.68 0.60
N GLY A 136 -20.82 -5.26 -0.62
CA GLY A 136 -21.56 -4.25 -1.36
C GLY A 136 -22.81 -4.87 -1.96
N SER A 137 -23.89 -4.83 -1.17
CA SER A 137 -25.26 -5.09 -1.57
C SER A 137 -25.63 -4.41 -2.89
N SER A 138 -26.58 -5.03 -3.59
CA SER A 138 -27.34 -4.52 -4.72
C SER A 138 -27.41 -2.99 -4.88
N GLY A 139 -27.11 -2.51 -6.07
CA GLY A 139 -27.74 -1.32 -6.66
C GLY A 139 -27.61 -1.49 -8.16
N GLY A 140 -28.65 -1.53 -8.98
CA GLY A 140 -30.03 -1.04 -8.89
C GLY A 140 -30.40 -0.71 -10.32
#